data_AF-A0AA35LNS4-F1
#
_entry.id   AF-A0AA35LNS4-F1
#
_cell.length_a   1.000
_cell.length_b   1.000
_cell.length_c   1.000
_cell.angle_alpha   90.00
_cell.angle_beta   90.00
_cell.angle_gamma   90.00
#
_symmetry.space_group_name_H-M   'P 1'
#
loop_
_entity.id
_entity.type
_entity.pdbx_description
1 polymer ?
#
loop_
_entity_poly.entity_id
_entity_poly.type
_entity_poly.pdbx_seq_one_letter_code
_entity_poly.pdbx_strand_id
1 'polypeptide(L)'
;MAEESSQQQLKNKSVLISSVAVGHHTNGLTKAASSTVSSFASGKPGSSKKLVIKNFKDKPKLPENYTDETWQKLKEAVEAIQNSTSIKYNLEELYQAVENLCAYKISENLYKQLRQICEDHIKAQIHQLREYPF
;
A
#
# COMPACT_ATOMS: atom_id res chain seq x y z
N MET A 1 -19.15 -20.46 61.41
CA MET A 1 -20.02 -20.01 60.31
C MET A 1 -19.14 -19.95 59.07
N ALA A 2 -18.83 -21.04 58.38
CA ALA A 2 -19.66 -22.13 57.84
C ALA A 2 -20.64 -21.62 56.77
N GLU A 3 -20.22 -21.78 55.51
CA GLU A 3 -20.92 -22.15 54.26
C GLU A 3 -19.87 -21.95 53.15
N GLU A 4 -19.11 -22.93 52.70
CA GLU A 4 -19.42 -24.17 51.95
C GLU A 4 -20.24 -24.00 50.67
N SER A 5 -19.60 -24.38 49.56
CA SER A 5 -20.15 -25.15 48.42
C SER A 5 -21.19 -24.48 47.50
N SER A 6 -21.20 -24.68 46.18
CA SER A 6 -20.46 -25.61 45.32
C SER A 6 -20.83 -25.32 43.86
N GLN A 7 -20.09 -25.96 42.96
CA GLN A 7 -20.41 -26.26 41.54
C GLN A 7 -19.94 -25.19 40.51
N GLN A 8 -19.33 -25.53 39.36
CA GLN A 8 -19.33 -26.82 38.69
C GLN A 8 -18.18 -26.95 37.67
N GLN A 9 -17.44 -28.05 37.85
CA GLN A 9 -16.82 -28.91 36.84
C GLN A 9 -16.16 -28.28 35.60
N LEU A 10 -14.84 -28.48 35.56
CA LEU A 10 -14.09 -28.77 34.34
C LEU A 10 -14.73 -29.99 33.64
N LYS A 11 -15.67 -29.72 32.74
CA LYS A 11 -16.02 -30.67 31.70
C LYS A 11 -14.97 -30.53 30.62
N ASN A 12 -14.03 -31.48 30.61
CA ASN A 12 -13.22 -31.82 29.46
C ASN A 12 -14.17 -32.24 28.34
N LYS A 13 -14.78 -31.26 27.67
CA LYS A 13 -15.43 -31.45 26.41
C LYS A 13 -14.31 -31.67 25.41
N SER A 14 -14.18 -32.91 24.94
CA SER A 14 -13.61 -33.17 23.64
C SER A 14 -14.43 -32.35 22.64
N VAL A 15 -13.99 -31.11 22.41
CA VAL A 15 -14.44 -30.32 21.28
C VAL A 15 -13.74 -30.98 20.12
N LEU A 16 -14.48 -31.85 19.44
CA LEU A 16 -14.20 -32.18 18.05
C LEU A 16 -14.30 -30.85 17.32
N ILE A 17 -13.17 -30.17 17.21
CA ILE A 17 -12.96 -29.06 16.30
C ILE A 17 -13.17 -29.66 14.90
N SER A 18 -14.42 -29.60 14.43
CA SER A 18 -14.71 -29.70 13.02
C SER A 18 -13.92 -28.59 12.36
N SER A 19 -12.81 -28.98 11.72
CA SER A 19 -12.09 -28.13 10.79
C SER A 19 -13.08 -27.69 9.72
N VAL A 20 -13.64 -26.49 9.88
CA VAL A 20 -14.21 -25.76 8.74
C VAL A 20 -13.00 -25.44 7.88
N ALA A 21 -12.81 -26.26 6.87
CA ALA A 21 -11.84 -26.03 5.82
C ALA A 21 -12.04 -24.60 5.32
N VAL A 22 -11.02 -23.76 5.55
CA VAL A 22 -10.89 -22.50 4.85
C VAL A 22 -10.98 -22.85 3.36
N GLY A 23 -11.97 -22.29 2.68
CA GLY A 23 -12.17 -22.48 1.25
C GLY A 23 -10.96 -21.93 0.52
N HIS A 24 -10.00 -22.80 0.23
CA HIS A 24 -9.00 -22.54 -0.78
C HIS A 24 -9.75 -22.38 -2.11
N HIS A 25 -9.65 -21.19 -2.69
CA HIS A 25 -9.99 -20.91 -4.09
C HIS A 25 -8.97 -21.63 -4.97
N THR A 26 -9.11 -22.95 -5.06
CA THR A 26 -8.39 -23.76 -6.04
C THR A 26 -9.16 -23.69 -7.35
N ASN A 27 -8.54 -23.09 -8.37
CA ASN A 27 -9.02 -23.22 -9.74
C ASN A 27 -8.91 -24.70 -10.11
N GLY A 28 -10.05 -25.36 -10.23
CA GLY A 28 -10.14 -26.78 -10.54
C GLY A 28 -9.37 -27.15 -11.80
N LEU A 29 -8.45 -28.10 -11.66
CA LEU A 29 -8.02 -28.98 -12.73
C LEU A 29 -7.74 -30.36 -12.13
N THR A 30 -8.76 -31.20 -12.06
CA THR A 30 -8.60 -32.63 -11.76
C THR A 30 -8.71 -33.43 -13.05
N LYS A 31 -7.66 -34.21 -13.34
CA LYS A 31 -7.64 -35.60 -13.86
C LYS A 31 -6.47 -35.83 -14.82
N ALA A 32 -5.67 -36.83 -14.47
CA ALA A 32 -4.39 -37.21 -15.04
C ALA A 32 -4.48 -37.87 -16.43
N ALA A 33 -3.49 -37.62 -17.29
CA ALA A 33 -2.64 -38.61 -17.97
C ALA A 33 -1.93 -37.95 -19.18
N SER A 34 -0.74 -38.46 -19.49
CA SER A 34 0.10 -38.11 -20.65
C SER A 34 0.99 -36.87 -20.44
N SER A 35 2.12 -37.15 -19.81
CA SER A 35 3.39 -36.42 -19.99
C SER A 35 3.62 -36.12 -21.46
N THR A 36 3.33 -34.89 -21.86
CA THR A 36 4.01 -34.27 -22.99
C THR A 36 4.58 -33.00 -22.43
N VAL A 37 5.88 -33.05 -22.12
CA VAL A 37 6.71 -31.87 -21.92
C VAL A 37 6.49 -30.99 -23.15
N SER A 38 5.69 -29.94 -23.01
CA SER A 38 5.51 -28.96 -24.07
C SER A 38 6.85 -28.25 -24.20
N SER A 39 7.61 -28.73 -25.19
CA SER A 39 8.98 -28.37 -25.46
C SER A 39 9.09 -26.85 -25.56
N PHE A 40 9.73 -26.24 -24.57
CA PHE A 40 10.23 -24.86 -24.62
C PHE A 40 11.43 -24.79 -25.57
N ALA A 41 11.31 -25.30 -26.80
CA ALA A 41 12.39 -25.27 -27.76
C ALA A 41 11.81 -25.24 -29.18
N SER A 42 11.54 -24.03 -29.65
CA SER A 42 11.60 -23.61 -31.05
C SER A 42 11.22 -22.13 -31.12
N GLY A 43 12.16 -21.30 -30.68
CA GLY A 43 12.18 -19.88 -30.99
C GLY A 43 13.60 -19.58 -31.45
N LYS A 44 13.74 -18.97 -32.62
CA LYS A 44 15.02 -18.53 -33.16
C LYS A 44 15.80 -17.81 -32.04
N PRO A 45 17.06 -18.19 -31.74
CA PRO A 45 17.84 -17.50 -30.72
C PRO A 45 17.96 -16.02 -31.14
N GLY A 46 17.27 -15.13 -30.45
CA GLY A 46 17.28 -13.69 -30.73
C GLY A 46 15.94 -12.97 -30.79
N SER A 47 14.78 -13.65 -30.85
CA SER A 47 13.47 -12.96 -30.77
C SER A 47 12.76 -13.24 -29.44
N SER A 48 12.66 -12.23 -28.59
CA SER A 48 11.80 -12.27 -27.39
C SER A 48 10.33 -12.45 -27.80
N LYS A 49 9.66 -13.46 -27.25
CA LYS A 49 8.23 -13.70 -27.49
C LYS A 49 7.40 -12.72 -26.65
N LYS A 50 6.75 -11.76 -27.31
CA LYS A 50 5.84 -10.80 -26.67
C LYS A 50 4.58 -11.51 -26.17
N LEU A 51 4.28 -11.38 -24.88
CA LEU A 51 3.03 -11.85 -24.28
C LEU A 51 1.93 -10.80 -24.50
N VAL A 52 0.70 -11.25 -24.80
CA VAL A 52 -0.47 -10.39 -25.01
C VAL A 52 -1.57 -10.83 -24.07
N ILE A 53 -2.09 -9.89 -23.28
CA ILE A 53 -3.25 -10.13 -22.40
C ILE A 53 -4.52 -10.00 -23.25
N LYS A 54 -5.26 -11.10 -23.40
CA LYS A 54 -6.55 -11.11 -24.12
C LYS A 54 -7.59 -10.31 -23.33
N ASN A 55 -8.38 -9.49 -24.02
CA ASN A 55 -9.38 -8.56 -23.44
C ASN A 55 -8.81 -7.37 -22.64
N PHE A 56 -7.53 -7.01 -22.80
CA PHE A 56 -7.01 -5.75 -22.25
C PHE A 56 -7.47 -4.56 -23.11
N LYS A 57 -8.71 -4.11 -22.90
CA LYS A 57 -9.35 -3.07 -23.73
C LYS A 57 -8.77 -1.69 -23.46
N ASP A 58 -8.60 -1.33 -22.20
CA ASP A 58 -8.02 -0.05 -21.79
C ASP A 58 -7.24 -0.19 -20.48
N LYS A 59 -6.14 0.56 -20.35
CA LYS A 59 -5.43 0.67 -19.09
C LYS A 59 -6.35 1.40 -18.10
N PRO A 60 -6.62 0.85 -16.89
CA PRO A 60 -7.40 1.57 -15.89
C PRO A 60 -6.73 2.92 -15.64
N LYS A 61 -7.49 3.99 -15.85
CA LYS A 61 -7.03 5.34 -15.57
C LYS A 61 -7.11 5.58 -14.07
N LEU A 62 -6.11 6.26 -13.54
CA LEU A 62 -6.15 6.72 -12.17
C LEU A 62 -7.34 7.69 -12.01
N PRO A 63 -8.13 7.59 -10.93
CA PRO A 63 -9.16 8.58 -10.64
C PRO A 63 -8.54 9.98 -10.59
N GLU A 64 -9.25 10.98 -11.12
CA GLU A 64 -8.73 12.35 -11.24
C GLU A 64 -8.35 12.93 -9.87
N ASN A 65 -9.17 12.64 -8.84
CA ASN A 65 -8.96 13.09 -7.47
C ASN A 65 -7.74 12.50 -6.77
N TYR A 66 -7.22 11.36 -7.25
CA TYR A 66 -6.15 10.64 -6.54
C TYR A 66 -4.88 11.48 -6.42
N THR A 67 -4.55 12.24 -7.46
CA THR A 67 -3.33 13.06 -7.50
C THR A 67 -3.36 14.11 -6.39
N ASP A 68 -4.46 14.85 -6.29
CA ASP A 68 -4.61 15.95 -5.34
C ASP A 68 -4.70 15.44 -3.90
N GLU A 69 -5.46 14.36 -3.66
CA GLU A 69 -5.57 13.75 -2.34
C GLU A 69 -4.23 13.18 -1.86
N THR A 70 -3.49 12.52 -2.74
CA THR A 70 -2.16 11.97 -2.42
C THR A 70 -1.16 13.08 -2.15
N TRP A 71 -1.19 14.15 -2.94
CA TRP A 71 -0.36 15.33 -2.70
C TRP A 71 -0.71 16.00 -1.38
N GLN A 72 -2.00 16.17 -1.06
CA GLN A 72 -2.46 16.76 0.19
C GLN A 72 -1.95 15.96 1.40
N LYS A 73 -1.97 14.63 1.31
CA LYS A 73 -1.40 13.71 2.32
C LYS A 73 0.09 14.00 2.58
N LEU A 74 0.86 14.16 1.51
CA LEU A 74 2.30 14.46 1.58
C LEU A 74 2.54 15.86 2.15
N LYS A 75 1.77 16.86 1.71
CA LYS A 75 1.85 18.24 2.22
C LYS A 75 1.59 18.30 3.72
N GLU A 76 0.54 17.64 4.21
CA GLU A 76 0.25 17.57 5.65
C GLU A 76 1.40 16.93 6.44
N ALA A 77 2.04 15.89 5.89
CA ALA A 77 3.19 15.26 6.54
C ALA A 77 4.40 16.22 6.60
N VAL A 78 4.67 16.97 5.54
CA VAL A 78 5.76 17.96 5.52
C VAL A 78 5.49 19.10 6.50
N GLU A 79 4.27 19.64 6.53
CA GLU A 79 3.88 20.67 7.48
C GLU A 79 3.97 20.16 8.94
N ALA A 80 3.61 18.90 9.18
CA ALA A 80 3.73 18.30 10.49
C ALA A 80 5.20 18.27 10.96
N ILE A 81 6.13 17.87 10.08
CA ILE A 81 7.57 17.88 10.34
C ILE A 81 8.08 19.30 10.61
N GLN A 82 7.71 20.25 9.75
CA GLN A 82 8.10 21.66 9.88
C GLN A 82 7.67 22.26 11.22
N ASN A 83 6.48 21.89 11.72
CA ASN A 83 5.95 22.34 12.99
C ASN A 83 6.41 21.49 14.19
N SER A 84 7.29 20.50 13.98
CA SER A 84 7.71 19.53 15.00
C SER A 84 6.54 18.80 15.67
N THR A 85 5.52 18.47 14.88
CA THR A 85 4.31 17.76 15.30
C THR A 85 4.27 16.34 14.77
N SER A 86 3.45 15.48 15.38
CA SER A 86 3.33 14.08 14.95
C SER A 86 2.66 13.96 13.58
N ILE A 87 3.20 13.06 12.75
CA ILE A 87 2.66 12.74 11.42
C ILE A 87 1.50 11.75 11.58
N LYS A 88 0.34 12.05 10.99
CA LYS A 88 -0.87 11.20 11.07
C LYS A 88 -0.73 9.87 10.33
N TYR A 89 0.16 9.81 9.34
CA TYR A 89 0.32 8.70 8.41
C TYR A 89 1.60 7.92 8.70
N ASN A 90 1.60 6.63 8.40
CA ASN A 90 2.82 5.82 8.51
C ASN A 90 3.80 6.15 7.37
N LEU A 91 5.10 5.91 7.58
CA LEU A 91 6.13 6.27 6.62
C LEU A 91 6.05 5.47 5.32
N GLU A 92 5.72 4.19 5.39
CA GLU A 92 5.60 3.31 4.21
C GLU A 92 4.52 3.81 3.23
N GLU A 93 3.38 4.22 3.76
CA GLU A 93 2.30 4.81 2.97
C GLU A 93 2.73 6.11 2.29
N LEU A 94 3.58 6.91 2.94
CA LEU A 94 4.10 8.14 2.35
C LEU A 94 5.13 7.83 1.25
N TYR A 95 5.96 6.81 1.43
CA TYR A 95 6.88 6.35 0.38
C TYR A 95 6.11 5.85 -0.84
N GLN A 96 5.10 5.01 -0.64
CA GLN A 96 4.28 4.47 -1.71
C GLN A 96 3.47 5.57 -2.43
N ALA A 97 2.97 6.57 -1.71
CA ALA A 97 2.32 7.73 -2.29
C ALA A 97 3.24 8.48 -3.28
N VAL A 98 4.50 8.71 -2.89
CA VAL A 98 5.51 9.35 -3.75
C VAL A 98 5.83 8.46 -4.97
N GLU A 99 6.01 7.16 -4.76
CA GLU A 99 6.28 6.21 -5.85
C GLU A 99 5.16 6.22 -6.89
N ASN A 100 3.92 6.15 -6.44
CA ASN A 100 2.74 6.19 -7.31
C ASN A 100 2.71 7.49 -8.13
N LEU A 101 2.86 8.65 -7.50
CA LEU A 101 2.87 9.93 -8.22
C LEU A 101 4.00 10.00 -9.27
N CYS A 102 5.18 9.46 -8.96
CA CYS A 102 6.28 9.37 -9.90
C CYS A 102 5.98 8.43 -11.08
N ALA A 103 5.37 7.27 -10.80
CA ALA A 103 5.00 6.28 -11.82
C ALA A 103 4.00 6.86 -12.86
N TYR A 104 3.14 7.79 -12.44
CA TYR A 104 2.18 8.48 -13.31
C TYR A 104 2.73 9.76 -13.98
N LYS A 105 4.06 9.98 -13.96
CA LYS A 105 4.73 11.15 -14.60
C LYS A 105 4.36 12.50 -13.99
N ILE A 106 3.94 12.54 -12.73
CA ILE A 106 3.61 13.77 -11.99
C ILE A 106 4.83 14.30 -11.21
N SER A 107 5.99 13.65 -11.33
CA SER A 107 7.21 13.94 -10.57
C SER A 107 7.71 15.39 -10.69
N GLU A 108 7.61 16.00 -11.88
CA GLU A 108 8.04 17.39 -12.08
C GLU A 108 7.19 18.36 -11.24
N ASN A 109 5.87 18.17 -11.24
CA ASN A 109 4.96 18.99 -10.46
C ASN A 109 5.17 18.75 -8.96
N LEU A 110 5.31 17.48 -8.56
CA LEU A 110 5.59 17.08 -7.18
C LEU A 110 6.83 17.79 -6.63
N TYR A 111 7.92 17.83 -7.39
CA TYR A 111 9.14 18.53 -6.98
C TYR A 111 8.93 20.03 -6.83
N LYS A 112 8.25 20.69 -7.79
CA LYS A 112 7.97 22.12 -7.72
C LYS A 112 7.14 22.47 -6.49
N GLN A 113 6.11 21.68 -6.20
CA GLN A 113 5.25 21.89 -5.04
C GLN A 113 6.00 21.66 -3.72
N LEU A 114 6.81 20.59 -3.63
CA LEU A 114 7.65 20.33 -2.46
C LEU A 114 8.67 21.45 -2.21
N ARG A 115 9.30 21.95 -3.27
CA ARG A 115 10.21 23.09 -3.19
C ARG A 115 9.51 24.33 -2.66
N GLN A 116 8.32 24.62 -3.18
CA GLN A 116 7.52 25.79 -2.77
C GLN A 116 7.18 25.76 -1.28
N ILE A 117 6.67 24.63 -0.76
CA ILE A 117 6.30 24.52 0.66
C ILE A 117 7.51 24.67 1.59
N CYS A 118 8.70 24.22 1.17
CA CYS A 118 9.93 24.44 1.93
C CYS A 118 10.37 25.91 1.90
N GLU A 119 10.32 26.56 0.74
CA GLU A 119 10.66 27.99 0.61
C GLU A 119 9.75 28.88 1.44
N ASP A 120 8.44 28.62 1.42
CA ASP A 120 7.46 29.41 2.16
C ASP A 120 7.65 29.27 3.67
N HIS A 121 7.95 28.05 4.14
CA HIS A 121 8.29 27.82 5.55
C HIS A 121 9.53 28.61 5.97
N ILE A 122 10.62 28.55 5.19
CA ILE A 122 11.86 29.27 5.50
C ILE A 122 11.62 30.79 5.52
N LYS A 123 10.88 31.34 4.55
CA LYS A 123 10.53 32.77 4.52
C LYS A 123 9.73 33.20 5.76
N ALA A 124 8.76 32.39 6.17
CA ALA A 124 7.97 32.64 7.38
C ALA A 124 8.86 32.64 8.64
N GLN A 125 9.77 31.67 8.76
CA GLN A 125 10.72 31.59 9.87
C GLN A 125 11.65 32.82 9.92
N ILE A 126 12.15 33.29 8.78
CA ILE A 126 12.98 34.51 8.71
C ILE A 126 12.20 35.75 9.17
N HIS A 127 10.93 35.88 8.76
CA HIS A 127 10.09 37.01 9.16
C HIS A 127 9.88 37.04 10.68
N GLN A 128 9.58 35.88 11.29
CA GLN A 128 9.43 35.74 12.74
C GLN A 128 10.69 36.15 13.50
N LEU A 129 11.88 35.79 12.99
CA LEU A 129 13.15 36.17 13.62
C LEU A 129 13.47 37.67 13.49
N ARG A 130 13.03 38.31 12.40
CA ARG A 130 13.29 39.75 12.16
C ARG A 130 12.42 40.66 13.02
N GLU A 131 11.18 40.26 13.28
CA GLU A 131 10.20 41.05 14.02
C GLU A 131 10.42 40.99 15.54
N TYR A 132 11.34 40.16 16.04
CA TYR A 132 11.63 40.06 17.47
C TYR A 132 12.46 41.26 17.96
N PRO A 133 11.89 42.18 18.78
CA PRO A 133 12.67 43.26 19.36
C PRO A 133 13.61 42.66 20.42
N PHE A 134 14.87 43.09 20.40
CA PHE A 134 15.84 42.80 21.47
C PHE A 134 15.44 43.49 22.78
#